data_AF-A0A7D5PGC6-F1
#
_entry.id   AF-A0A7D5PGC6-F1
#
_cell.length_a   1.000
_cell.length_b   1.000
_cell.length_c   1.000
_cell.angle_alpha   90.00
_cell.angle_beta   90.00
_cell.angle_gamma   90.00
#
_symmetry.space_group_name_H-M   'P 1'
#
loop_
_entity.id
_entity.type
_entity.pdbx_description
1 polymer ?
#
loop_
_entity_poly.entity_id
_entity_poly.type
_entity_poly.pdbx_seq_one_letter_code
_entity_poly.pdbx_strand_id
1 'polypeptide(L)'
;MNRRSFLTAVGSAALAGASGCAAAPASVPDVSITDIYPDGTEETYEGEYVVFRNREESEVSLTGYTVAYSSGHSHELSELALEPRASLRLWSRDGGSRRLESRPPQYLLFAGIGEESDTSVMDGTGNVELRDPSGNLVNRAWYGRE
;
A
#
# COMPACT_ATOMS: atom_id res chain seq x y z
N MET A 1 24.76 29.26 -70.53
CA MET A 1 26.02 28.98 -69.80
C MET A 1 25.68 28.64 -68.35
N ASN A 2 26.24 27.54 -67.84
CA ASN A 2 26.40 27.13 -66.43
C ASN A 2 25.12 26.75 -65.65
N ARG A 3 24.70 25.46 -65.59
CA ARG A 3 25.22 24.33 -64.76
C ARG A 3 25.32 24.65 -63.27
N ARG A 4 24.46 24.01 -62.44
CA ARG A 4 24.85 23.16 -61.30
C ARG A 4 23.65 22.43 -60.70
N SER A 5 23.61 21.13 -60.98
CA SER A 5 22.83 20.10 -60.29
C SER A 5 23.36 19.90 -58.88
N PHE A 6 22.48 19.69 -57.90
CA PHE A 6 22.80 18.98 -56.67
C PHE A 6 21.70 17.96 -56.40
N LEU A 7 22.08 16.69 -56.53
CA LEU A 7 21.37 15.51 -56.05
C LEU A 7 21.60 15.42 -54.54
N THR A 8 20.54 15.51 -53.73
CA THR A 8 20.61 15.15 -52.32
C THR A 8 19.99 13.77 -52.14
N ALA A 9 20.81 12.90 -51.54
CA ALA A 9 20.64 11.46 -51.46
C ALA A 9 19.47 11.03 -50.56
N VAL A 10 18.91 9.88 -50.95
CA VAL A 10 17.94 9.06 -50.22
C VAL A 10 18.59 8.52 -48.95
N GLY A 11 17.88 8.61 -47.84
CA GLY A 11 18.26 8.01 -46.57
C GLY A 11 17.01 7.71 -45.73
N SER A 12 16.15 6.82 -46.21
CA SER A 12 15.06 6.27 -45.39
C SER A 12 15.64 5.27 -44.40
N ALA A 13 15.85 5.73 -43.17
CA ALA A 13 16.26 4.90 -42.05
C ALA A 13 15.15 3.89 -41.69
N ALA A 14 15.56 2.65 -41.44
CA ALA A 14 14.73 1.54 -41.04
C ALA A 14 13.99 1.82 -39.72
N LEU A 15 12.66 1.68 -39.73
CA LEU A 15 11.87 1.54 -38.51
C LEU A 15 11.95 0.08 -38.07
N ALA A 16 12.86 -0.20 -37.14
CA ALA A 16 12.84 -1.44 -36.36
C ALA A 16 11.61 -1.40 -35.45
N GLY A 17 10.61 -2.23 -35.77
CA GLY A 17 9.44 -2.44 -34.94
C GLY A 17 9.87 -3.02 -33.61
N ALA A 18 9.88 -2.19 -32.57
CA ALA A 18 9.93 -2.64 -31.19
C ALA A 18 8.64 -3.43 -30.94
N SER A 19 8.75 -4.75 -30.87
CA SER A 19 7.76 -5.62 -30.25
C SER A 19 7.63 -5.19 -28.80
N GLY A 20 6.74 -4.24 -28.55
CA GLY A 20 6.29 -3.89 -27.21
C GLY A 20 5.65 -5.13 -26.61
N CYS A 21 6.38 -5.82 -25.75
CA CYS A 21 5.79 -6.73 -24.80
C CYS A 21 4.85 -5.86 -23.95
N ALA A 22 3.56 -5.86 -24.31
CA ALA A 22 2.54 -5.23 -23.49
C ALA A 22 2.58 -5.96 -22.15
N ALA A 23 3.24 -5.35 -21.16
CA ALA A 23 3.22 -5.84 -19.80
C ALA A 23 1.75 -6.00 -19.43
N ALA A 24 1.35 -7.23 -19.12
CA ALA A 24 0.01 -7.49 -18.60
C ALA A 24 -0.25 -6.50 -17.46
N PRO A 25 -1.47 -5.92 -17.35
CA PRO A 25 -1.78 -5.04 -16.24
C PRO A 25 -1.45 -5.81 -14.97
N ALA A 26 -0.57 -5.25 -14.13
CA ALA A 26 -0.22 -5.85 -12.86
C ALA A 26 -1.54 -6.02 -12.09
N SER A 27 -1.94 -7.27 -11.85
CA SER A 27 -3.14 -7.56 -11.08
C SER A 27 -3.01 -6.84 -9.74
N VAL A 28 -4.01 -6.04 -9.39
CA VAL A 28 -4.07 -5.40 -8.08
C VAL A 28 -4.10 -6.52 -7.05
N PRO A 29 -3.15 -6.59 -6.11
CA PRO A 29 -3.09 -7.70 -5.17
C PRO A 29 -4.32 -7.73 -4.25
N ASP A 30 -4.87 -8.92 -4.00
CA ASP A 30 -6.01 -9.10 -3.09
C ASP A 30 -5.59 -9.03 -1.61
N VAL A 31 -5.37 -7.80 -1.14
CA VAL A 31 -5.16 -7.51 0.29
C VAL A 31 -6.42 -6.87 0.85
N SER A 32 -6.94 -7.48 1.92
CA SER A 32 -8.17 -7.06 2.57
C SER A 32 -7.96 -6.55 3.98
N ILE A 33 -8.67 -5.49 4.35
CA ILE A 33 -8.87 -5.12 5.76
C ILE A 33 -9.88 -6.13 6.33
N THR A 34 -9.47 -6.95 7.30
CA THR A 34 -10.35 -7.97 7.88
C THR A 34 -11.03 -7.49 9.14
N ASP A 35 -10.30 -6.74 9.97
CA ASP A 35 -10.76 -6.32 11.29
C ASP A 35 -10.20 -4.95 11.63
N ILE A 36 -10.99 -4.15 12.36
CA ILE A 36 -10.61 -2.83 12.85
C ILE A 36 -10.97 -2.78 14.34
N TYR A 37 -10.01 -2.39 15.16
CA TYR A 37 -10.16 -2.30 16.60
C TYR A 37 -9.89 -0.86 17.04
N PRO A 38 -10.92 0.02 17.02
CA PRO A 38 -10.75 1.42 17.39
C PRO A 38 -10.45 1.60 18.89
N ASP A 39 -10.92 0.69 19.75
CA ASP A 39 -10.73 0.80 21.20
C ASP A 39 -9.62 -0.11 21.76
N GLY A 40 -9.04 -0.99 20.93
CA GLY A 40 -7.97 -1.90 21.35
C GLY A 40 -8.37 -2.94 22.40
N THR A 41 -9.57 -3.51 22.32
CA THR A 41 -10.13 -4.37 23.38
C THR A 41 -9.68 -5.83 23.37
N GLU A 42 -8.67 -6.22 22.57
CA GLU A 42 -8.12 -7.57 22.69
C GLU A 42 -7.19 -7.62 23.90
N GLU A 43 -7.37 -8.61 24.79
CA GLU A 43 -6.58 -8.77 26.03
C GLU A 43 -5.05 -8.78 25.81
N THR A 44 -4.62 -9.08 24.58
CA THR A 44 -3.19 -9.17 24.22
C THR A 44 -2.60 -7.82 23.80
N TYR A 45 -3.43 -6.87 23.35
CA TYR A 45 -2.98 -5.69 22.63
C TYR A 45 -3.78 -4.45 23.01
N GLU A 46 -3.17 -3.57 23.80
CA GLU A 46 -3.75 -2.29 24.19
C GLU A 46 -3.57 -1.25 23.09
N GLY A 47 -4.66 -0.59 22.70
CA GLY A 47 -4.66 0.51 21.73
C GLY A 47 -5.20 0.14 20.35
N GLU A 48 -5.33 1.14 19.49
CA GLU A 48 -6.07 0.97 18.24
C GLU A 48 -5.22 0.31 17.15
N TYR A 49 -5.83 -0.58 16.39
CA TYR A 49 -5.14 -1.22 15.28
C TYR A 49 -6.07 -1.72 14.17
N VAL A 50 -5.46 -1.94 13.01
CA VAL A 50 -6.11 -2.49 11.82
C VAL A 50 -5.44 -3.79 11.44
N VAL A 51 -6.24 -4.79 11.06
CA VAL A 51 -5.74 -6.07 10.55
C VAL A 51 -5.93 -6.13 9.05
N PHE A 52 -4.84 -6.35 8.33
CA PHE A 52 -4.80 -6.62 6.91
C PHE A 52 -4.45 -8.09 6.69
N ARG A 53 -4.99 -8.69 5.64
CA ARG A 53 -4.68 -10.08 5.26
C ARG A 53 -4.40 -10.19 3.77
N ASN A 54 -3.30 -10.86 3.45
CA ASN A 54 -3.03 -11.34 2.10
C ASN A 54 -3.94 -12.54 1.80
N ARG A 55 -4.83 -12.42 0.81
CA ARG A 55 -5.74 -13.50 0.40
C ARG A 55 -5.19 -14.34 -0.75
N GLU A 56 -4.05 -13.97 -1.29
CA GLU A 56 -3.40 -14.70 -2.37
C GLU A 56 -2.65 -15.94 -1.84
N GLU A 57 -2.38 -16.86 -2.75
CA GLU A 57 -1.48 -17.99 -2.55
C GLU A 57 0.00 -17.61 -2.82
N SER A 58 0.25 -16.36 -3.20
CA SER A 58 1.58 -15.80 -3.46
C SER A 58 1.89 -14.64 -2.53
N GLU A 59 3.17 -14.33 -2.37
CA GLU A 59 3.62 -13.15 -1.63
C GLU A 59 3.10 -11.86 -2.30
N VAL A 60 2.69 -10.89 -1.48
CA VAL A 60 2.29 -9.56 -1.92
C VAL A 60 3.21 -8.52 -1.29
N SER A 61 3.84 -7.69 -2.13
CA SER A 61 4.53 -6.49 -1.66
C SER A 61 3.53 -5.36 -1.43
N LEU A 62 3.57 -4.80 -0.22
CA LEU A 62 2.82 -3.63 0.20
C LEU A 62 3.70 -2.37 0.28
N THR A 63 4.92 -2.42 -0.25
CA THR A 63 5.82 -1.27 -0.24
C THR A 63 5.21 -0.09 -1.00
N GLY A 64 5.15 1.08 -0.34
CA GLY A 64 4.58 2.31 -0.87
C GLY A 64 3.05 2.39 -0.79
N TYR A 65 2.37 1.36 -0.26
CA TYR A 65 0.94 1.44 0.01
C TYR A 65 0.67 2.40 1.15
N THR A 66 -0.43 3.13 1.07
CA THR A 66 -0.84 4.09 2.11
C THR A 66 -2.09 3.61 2.81
N VAL A 67 -2.05 3.58 4.14
CA VAL A 67 -3.22 3.41 5.00
C VAL A 67 -3.71 4.79 5.42
N ALA A 68 -4.93 5.16 5.07
CA ALA A 68 -5.54 6.45 5.40
C ALA A 68 -6.74 6.27 6.34
N TYR A 69 -6.87 7.17 7.31
CA TYR A 69 -7.90 7.18 8.33
C TYR A 69 -8.85 8.36 8.13
N SER A 70 -10.08 8.24 8.62
CA SER A 70 -11.08 9.33 8.50
C SER A 70 -10.75 10.57 9.33
N SER A 71 -9.91 10.42 10.34
CA SER A 71 -9.31 11.52 11.11
C SER A 71 -8.37 12.40 10.27
N GLY A 72 -8.01 11.98 9.05
CA GLY A 72 -7.09 12.68 8.16
C GLY A 72 -5.63 12.23 8.31
N HIS A 73 -5.34 11.35 9.26
CA HIS A 73 -4.03 10.72 9.38
C HIS A 73 -3.80 9.68 8.27
N SER A 74 -2.54 9.48 7.91
CA SER A 74 -2.13 8.44 6.96
C SER A 74 -0.75 7.88 7.30
N HIS A 75 -0.51 6.62 6.93
CA HIS A 75 0.77 5.94 7.11
C HIS A 75 1.17 5.21 5.83
N GLU A 76 2.40 5.44 5.37
CA GLU A 76 2.98 4.73 4.22
C GLU A 76 3.74 3.49 4.70
N LEU A 77 3.41 2.33 4.13
CA LEU A 77 4.06 1.06 4.42
C LEU A 77 5.41 0.98 3.70
N SER A 78 6.48 1.06 4.48
CA SER A 78 7.86 0.93 3.98
C SER A 78 8.34 -0.51 4.04
N GLU A 79 8.91 -1.01 2.94
CA GLU A 79 9.60 -2.32 2.85
C GLU A 79 8.84 -3.50 3.47
N LEU A 80 7.57 -3.67 3.08
CA LEU A 80 6.71 -4.73 3.58
C LEU A 80 6.32 -5.70 2.48
N ALA A 81 6.57 -6.98 2.71
CA ALA A 81 6.01 -8.08 1.95
C ALA A 81 5.23 -8.99 2.91
N LEU A 82 4.03 -9.38 2.49
CA LEU A 82 3.19 -10.34 3.18
C LEU A 82 3.25 -11.67 2.46
N GLU A 83 3.69 -12.70 3.18
CA GLU A 83 3.62 -14.08 2.71
C GLU A 83 2.19 -14.51 2.36
N PRO A 84 2.03 -15.59 1.57
CA PRO A 84 0.72 -16.16 1.28
C PRO A 84 -0.08 -16.37 2.57
N ARG A 85 -1.35 -15.95 2.56
CA ARG A 85 -2.28 -16.08 3.71
C ARG A 85 -1.86 -15.35 4.99
N ALA A 86 -0.76 -14.60 5.00
CA ALA A 86 -0.28 -13.89 6.18
C ALA A 86 -1.12 -12.65 6.49
N SER A 87 -1.04 -12.19 7.74
CA SER A 87 -1.76 -11.02 8.24
C SER A 87 -0.80 -9.99 8.82
N LEU A 88 -1.10 -8.72 8.59
CA LEU A 88 -0.45 -7.56 9.18
C LEU A 88 -1.38 -6.93 10.20
N ARG A 89 -0.90 -6.73 11.42
CA ARG A 89 -1.50 -5.83 12.41
C ARG A 89 -0.75 -4.50 12.35
N LEU A 90 -1.45 -3.42 12.01
CA LEU A 90 -0.93 -2.06 12.00
C LEU A 90 -1.52 -1.28 13.17
N TRP A 91 -0.69 -0.98 14.16
CA TRP A 91 -1.08 -0.22 15.35
C TRP A 91 -0.94 1.27 15.11
N SER A 92 -1.91 2.06 15.55
CA SER A 92 -1.86 3.52 15.37
C SER A 92 -0.72 4.16 16.17
N ARG A 93 -0.51 3.70 17.42
CA ARG A 93 0.43 4.27 18.39
C ARG A 93 1.87 4.39 17.90
N ASP A 94 2.59 5.37 18.45
CA ASP A 94 4.05 5.41 18.37
C ASP A 94 4.72 4.24 19.12
N GLY A 95 5.57 3.53 18.40
CA GLY A 95 6.51 2.55 18.93
C GLY A 95 7.91 2.73 18.35
N GLY A 96 8.22 3.94 17.88
CA GLY A 96 9.48 4.28 17.25
C GLY A 96 9.72 3.55 15.94
N SER A 97 8.75 3.53 15.01
CA SER A 97 8.88 3.03 13.62
C SER A 97 9.56 1.65 13.44
N ARG A 98 9.58 0.82 14.49
CA ARG A 98 10.24 -0.48 14.50
C ARG A 98 9.22 -1.56 14.20
N ARG A 99 9.47 -2.33 13.14
CA ARG A 99 8.83 -3.63 12.93
C ARG A 99 9.11 -4.51 14.15
N LEU A 100 8.12 -4.65 15.04
CA LEU A 100 8.29 -5.33 16.32
C LEU A 100 8.46 -6.84 16.15
N GLU A 101 7.69 -7.43 15.25
CA GLU A 101 7.64 -8.88 15.11
C GLU A 101 7.32 -9.26 13.67
N SER A 102 8.18 -10.09 13.10
CA SER A 102 7.95 -10.80 11.85
C SER A 102 8.02 -12.29 12.16
N ARG A 103 6.89 -12.84 12.60
CA ARG A 103 6.73 -14.28 12.79
C ARG A 103 5.59 -14.73 11.91
N PRO A 104 5.90 -15.17 10.68
CA PRO A 104 4.88 -15.68 9.78
C PRO A 104 4.00 -16.71 10.52
N PRO A 105 2.67 -16.63 10.39
CA PRO A 105 1.91 -15.85 9.41
C PRO A 105 1.48 -14.45 9.91
N GLN A 106 2.06 -13.90 10.98
CA GLN A 106 1.65 -12.63 11.57
C GLN A 106 2.79 -11.62 11.59
N TYR A 107 2.49 -10.40 11.14
CA TYR A 107 3.39 -9.25 11.20
C TYR A 107 2.77 -8.16 12.05
N LEU A 108 3.60 -7.47 12.83
CA LEU A 108 3.19 -6.33 13.65
C LEU A 108 4.02 -5.10 13.28
N LEU A 109 3.32 -4.00 12.94
CA LEU A 109 3.89 -2.70 12.63
C LEU A 109 3.23 -1.60 13.46
N PHE A 110 4.02 -0.59 13.81
CA PHE A 110 3.53 0.67 14.34
C PHE A 110 3.46 1.70 13.22
N ALA A 111 2.32 2.37 13.11
CA ALA A 111 2.12 3.47 12.20
C ALA A 111 2.88 4.74 12.64
N GLY A 112 3.26 4.83 13.93
CA GLY A 112 3.96 6.01 14.44
C GLY A 112 3.05 7.24 14.51
N ILE A 113 1.73 7.04 14.61
CA ILE A 113 0.78 8.13 14.62
C ILE A 113 0.40 8.43 16.08
N GLY A 114 0.66 9.67 16.49
CA GLY A 114 0.32 10.20 17.80
C GLY A 114 1.53 10.31 18.72
N GLU A 115 1.87 11.56 19.07
CA GLU A 115 2.82 11.88 20.14
C GLU A 115 2.06 12.26 21.42
N GLU A 116 2.53 11.70 22.55
CA GLU A 116 2.29 12.06 23.96
C GLU A 116 0.85 12.23 24.50
N SER A 117 -0.18 12.58 23.72
CA SER A 117 -1.55 12.76 24.22
C SER A 117 -2.65 12.49 23.20
N ASP A 118 -2.36 12.49 21.90
CA ASP A 118 -3.34 12.23 20.83
C ASP A 118 -2.93 11.00 20.02
N THR A 119 -3.14 9.83 20.62
CA THR A 119 -2.79 8.53 20.02
C THR A 119 -3.97 7.87 19.29
N SER A 120 -5.13 8.52 19.29
CA SER A 120 -6.33 7.99 18.67
C SER A 120 -6.46 8.54 17.25
N VAL A 121 -6.40 7.64 16.27
CA VAL A 121 -6.66 7.93 14.86
C VAL A 121 -8.02 7.37 14.41
N MET A 122 -8.67 6.58 15.27
CA MET A 122 -9.93 5.89 15.00
C MET A 122 -11.02 6.26 16.02
N ASP A 123 -11.21 7.55 16.27
CA ASP A 123 -12.26 8.03 17.17
C ASP A 123 -13.67 7.92 16.54
N GLY A 124 -14.64 7.47 17.36
CA GLY A 124 -16.05 7.42 16.98
C GLY A 124 -16.37 6.46 15.84
N THR A 125 -16.79 7.01 14.69
CA THR A 125 -17.20 6.26 13.50
C THR A 125 -16.45 6.76 12.28
N GLY A 126 -15.92 5.86 11.46
CA GLY A 126 -15.13 6.26 10.30
C GLY A 126 -14.80 5.09 9.38
N ASN A 127 -13.84 5.35 8.50
CA ASN A 127 -13.32 4.37 7.55
C ASN A 127 -11.79 4.34 7.61
N VAL A 128 -11.26 3.15 7.36
CA VAL A 128 -9.86 2.92 7.01
C VAL A 128 -9.79 2.58 5.52
N GLU A 129 -8.88 3.23 4.82
CA GLU A 129 -8.64 3.03 3.40
C GLU A 129 -7.23 2.50 3.17
N LEU A 130 -7.11 1.49 2.32
CA LEU A 130 -5.83 1.03 1.77
C LEU A 130 -5.71 1.54 0.33
N ARG A 131 -4.63 2.26 0.04
CA ARG A 131 -4.35 2.83 -1.28
C ARG A 131 -3.03 2.28 -1.82
N ASP A 132 -2.99 2.07 -3.14
CA ASP A 132 -1.76 1.67 -3.83
C ASP A 132 -0.76 2.86 -3.91
N PRO A 133 0.49 2.64 -4.36
CA PRO A 133 1.48 3.70 -4.49
C PRO A 133 1.12 4.80 -5.51
N SER A 134 0.12 4.56 -6.37
CA SER A 134 -0.41 5.57 -7.29
C SER A 134 -1.57 6.39 -6.68
N GLY A 135 -1.97 6.07 -5.44
CA GLY A 135 -3.06 6.71 -4.71
C GLY A 135 -4.45 6.13 -4.99
N ASN A 136 -4.56 5.06 -5.78
CA ASN A 136 -5.86 4.44 -6.07
C ASN A 136 -6.35 3.66 -4.86
N LEU A 137 -7.67 3.69 -4.63
CA LEU A 137 -8.30 2.93 -3.56
C LEU A 137 -8.28 1.43 -3.89
N VAL A 138 -7.59 0.64 -3.08
CA VAL A 138 -7.53 -0.82 -3.17
C VAL A 138 -8.58 -1.46 -2.27
N ASN A 139 -8.71 -0.96 -1.04
CA ASN A 139 -9.66 -1.47 -0.08
C ASN A 139 -10.19 -0.36 0.85
N ARG A 140 -11.40 -0.55 1.38
CA ARG A 140 -12.01 0.33 2.38
C ARG A 140 -12.83 -0.52 3.35
N ALA A 141 -12.67 -0.26 4.64
CA ALA A 141 -13.51 -0.85 5.68
C ALA A 141 -13.99 0.23 6.65
N TRP A 142 -15.22 0.07 7.12
CA TRP A 142 -15.87 0.98 8.06
C TRP A 142 -15.73 0.47 9.49
N TYR A 143 -15.63 1.39 10.45
CA TYR A 143 -15.63 1.12 11.89
C TYR A 143 -16.57 2.08 12.62
N GLY A 144 -17.11 1.63 13.75
CA GLY A 144 -18.09 2.38 14.55
C GLY A 144 -19.25 1.50 14.98
N ARG A 145 -20.11 2.01 15.87
CA ARG A 145 -21.43 1.41 16.10
C ARG A 145 -22.46 2.12 15.21
N GLU A 146 -23.32 1.35 14.56
CA GLU A 146 -24.52 1.87 13.90
C GLU A 146 -25.55 2.40 14.92
#